data_AF-A0A2A2XTR0-F1
#
_entry.id   AF-A0A2A2XTR0-F1
#
_cell.length_a   1.000
_cell.length_b   1.000
_cell.length_c   1.000
_cell.angle_alpha   90.00
_cell.angle_beta   90.00
_cell.angle_gamma   90.00
#
_symmetry.space_group_name_H-M   'P 1'
#
loop_
_entity.id
_entity.type
_entity.pdbx_description
1 polymer ?
#
loop_
_entity_poly.entity_id
_entity_poly.type
_entity_poly.pdbx_seq_one_letter_code
_entity_poly.pdbx_strand_id
1 'polypeptide(L)'
;MSITLELDLPEELASEAASTGLLESGSISTLLMEEIRRRKSAAELQSILSGIRSLPGEPMSDSDIQSEINLLRAKRCESESRC
;
A
#
# COMPACT_ATOMS: atom_id res chain seq x y z
N MET A 1 -13.05 -16.69 15.79
CA MET A 1 -12.06 -16.89 16.86
C MET A 1 -11.64 -15.52 17.36
N SER A 2 -11.63 -15.29 18.67
CA SER A 2 -11.13 -14.06 19.29
C SER A 2 -9.82 -14.36 20.04
N ILE A 3 -8.94 -13.36 20.10
CA ILE A 3 -7.69 -13.39 20.86
C ILE A 3 -7.76 -12.25 21.88
N THR A 4 -7.36 -12.51 23.11
CA THR A 4 -7.27 -11.49 24.17
C THR A 4 -5.86 -10.91 24.20
N LEU A 5 -5.76 -9.58 24.28
CA LEU A 5 -4.50 -8.83 24.39
C LEU A 5 -4.53 -8.04 25.70
N GLU A 6 -3.48 -8.17 26.50
CA GLU A 6 -3.21 -7.30 27.65
C GLU A 6 -2.19 -6.24 27.22
N LEU A 7 -2.43 -4.98 27.60
CA LEU A 7 -1.64 -3.83 27.20
C LEU A 7 -1.27 -3.00 28.42
N ASP A 8 0.02 -2.83 28.66
CA ASP A 8 0.53 -1.89 29.65
C ASP A 8 0.59 -0.49 29.01
N LEU A 9 -0.32 0.38 29.41
CA LEU A 9 -0.42 1.76 28.93
C LEU A 9 -0.22 2.73 30.10
N PRO A 10 0.38 3.91 29.86
CA PRO A 10 0.34 5.00 30.83
C PRO A 10 -1.10 5.33 31.22
N GLU A 11 -1.35 5.59 32.50
CA GLU A 11 -2.69 5.78 33.04
C GLU A 11 -3.46 6.93 32.36
N GLU A 12 -2.79 8.04 32.10
CA GLU A 12 -3.37 9.18 31.38
C GLU A 12 -3.83 8.79 29.97
N LEU A 13 -2.99 8.05 29.24
CA LEU A 13 -3.30 7.59 27.88
C LEU A 13 -4.44 6.56 27.88
N ALA A 14 -4.43 5.64 28.85
CA ALA A 14 -5.49 4.64 29.00
C ALA A 14 -6.83 5.31 29.31
N SER A 15 -6.84 6.30 30.20
CA SER A 15 -8.04 7.06 30.56
C SER A 15 -8.60 7.82 29.37
N GLU A 16 -7.74 8.52 28.61
CA GLU A 16 -8.16 9.26 27.42
C GLU A 16 -8.68 8.32 26.32
N ALA A 17 -7.96 7.24 26.03
CA ALA A 17 -8.37 6.23 25.06
C ALA A 17 -9.67 5.51 25.45
N ALA A 18 -9.89 5.27 26.74
CA ALA A 18 -11.15 4.73 27.24
C ALA A 18 -12.30 5.73 27.06
N SER A 19 -12.09 7.00 27.41
CA SER A 19 -13.11 8.05 27.31
C SER A 19 -13.58 8.33 25.88
N THR A 20 -12.73 8.03 24.91
CA THR A 20 -13.00 8.19 23.47
C THR A 20 -13.54 6.93 22.81
N GLY A 21 -13.69 5.83 23.56
CA GLY A 21 -14.13 4.54 23.03
C GLY A 21 -13.08 3.83 22.15
N LEU A 22 -11.83 4.29 22.19
CA LEU A 22 -10.75 3.73 21.37
C LEU A 22 -10.35 2.33 21.84
N LEU A 23 -10.54 2.01 23.13
CA LEU A 23 -10.26 0.69 23.71
C LEU A 23 -11.38 -0.35 23.47
N GLU A 24 -12.47 0.02 22.79
CA GLU A 24 -13.48 -0.93 22.38
C GLU A 24 -12.95 -1.86 21.27
N SER A 25 -13.40 -3.12 21.28
CA SER A 25 -12.87 -4.15 20.36
C SER A 25 -12.99 -3.76 18.88
N GLY A 26 -14.08 -3.08 18.49
CA GLY A 26 -14.29 -2.58 17.13
C GLY A 26 -13.33 -1.46 16.75
N SER A 27 -13.13 -0.50 17.66
CA SER A 27 -12.21 0.63 17.48
C SER A 27 -10.76 0.16 17.40
N ILE A 28 -10.32 -0.73 18.31
CA ILE A 28 -8.98 -1.34 18.26
C ILE A 28 -8.79 -2.12 16.95
N SER A 29 -9.79 -2.89 16.52
CA SER A 29 -9.68 -3.67 15.27
C SER A 29 -9.46 -2.76 14.06
N THR A 30 -10.18 -1.63 14.01
CA THR A 30 -10.04 -0.64 12.94
C THR A 30 -8.67 0.02 12.99
N LEU A 31 -8.22 0.44 14.17
CA LEU A 31 -6.90 1.05 14.36
C LEU A 31 -5.77 0.11 13.94
N LEU A 32 -5.85 -1.17 14.33
CA LEU A 32 -4.88 -2.19 13.93
C LEU A 32 -4.90 -2.42 12.41
N MET A 33 -6.07 -2.49 11.78
CA MET A 33 -6.17 -2.64 10.33
C MET A 33 -5.54 -1.46 9.57
N GLU A 34 -5.79 -0.23 10.02
CA GLU A 34 -5.22 0.97 9.41
C GLU A 34 -3.70 1.02 9.56
N GLU A 35 -3.18 0.68 10.74
CA GLU A 35 -1.74 0.66 11.01
C GLU A 35 -1.04 -0.46 10.23
N ILE A 36 -1.65 -1.65 10.14
CA ILE A 36 -1.15 -2.74 9.29
C ILE A 36 -1.10 -2.28 7.84
N ARG A 37 -2.16 -1.63 7.33
CA ARG A 37 -2.19 -1.12 5.95
C ARG A 37 -1.08 -0.10 5.73
N ARG A 38 -0.94 0.87 6.63
CA ARG A 38 0.11 1.91 6.57
C ARG A 38 1.51 1.28 6.48
N ARG A 39 1.81 0.29 7.32
CA ARG A 39 3.11 -0.40 7.31
C ARG A 39 3.31 -1.23 6.04
N LYS A 40 2.28 -1.94 5.60
CA LYS A 40 2.34 -2.75 4.37
C LYS A 40 2.57 -1.90 3.13
N SER A 41 1.88 -0.77 2.97
CA SER A 41 2.06 0.08 1.79
C SER A 41 3.50 0.57 1.63
N ALA A 42 4.18 0.91 2.73
CA ALA A 42 5.59 1.29 2.69
C ALA A 42 6.50 0.10 2.29
N ALA A 43 6.25 -1.07 2.88
CA ALA A 43 7.03 -2.28 2.60
C ALA A 43 6.80 -2.82 1.19
N GLU A 44 5.56 -2.73 0.68
CA GLU A 44 5.19 -3.17 -0.68
C GLU A 44 5.91 -2.33 -1.74
N LEU A 45 5.89 -0.99 -1.60
CA LEU A 45 6.62 -0.12 -2.50
C LEU A 45 8.12 -0.43 -2.49
N GLN A 46 8.71 -0.58 -1.31
CA GLN A 46 10.13 -0.91 -1.19
C GLN A 46 10.45 -2.27 -1.84
N SER A 47 9.61 -3.28 -1.61
CA SER A 47 9.74 -4.60 -2.20
C SER A 47 9.68 -4.55 -3.73
N ILE A 48 8.67 -3.88 -4.30
CA ILE A 48 8.52 -3.70 -5.74
C ILE A 48 9.73 -2.98 -6.34
N LEU A 49 10.18 -1.87 -5.74
CA LEU A 49 11.36 -1.13 -6.21
C LEU A 49 12.63 -1.96 -6.14
N SER A 50 12.81 -2.76 -5.09
CA SER A 50 13.96 -3.66 -4.97
C SER A 50 13.94 -4.76 -6.05
N GLY A 51 12.75 -5.30 -6.35
CA GLY A 51 12.54 -6.26 -7.43
C GLY A 51 12.91 -5.66 -8.79
N ILE A 52 12.39 -4.46 -9.11
CA ILE A 52 12.69 -3.76 -10.37
C ILE A 52 14.20 -3.51 -10.51
N ARG A 53 14.86 -3.02 -9.45
CA ARG A 53 16.31 -2.75 -9.45
C ARG A 53 17.17 -4.00 -9.58
N SER A 54 16.64 -5.17 -9.21
CA SER A 54 17.35 -6.44 -9.34
C SER A 54 17.26 -7.06 -10.74
N LEU A 55 16.40 -6.51 -11.62
CA LEU A 55 16.26 -7.02 -12.98
C LEU A 55 17.53 -6.75 -13.80
N PRO A 56 18.02 -7.74 -14.57
CA PRO A 56 19.16 -7.55 -15.45
C PRO A 56 18.77 -6.68 -16.66
N GLY A 57 19.68 -5.81 -17.09
CA GLY A 57 19.52 -4.94 -18.26
C GLY A 57 19.87 -3.49 -17.97
N GLU A 58 20.17 -2.73 -19.01
CA GLU A 58 20.29 -1.27 -18.86
C GLU A 58 18.90 -0.62 -18.84
N PRO A 59 18.67 0.38 -17.98
CA PRO A 59 17.45 1.16 -18.03
C PRO A 59 17.27 1.77 -19.42
N MET A 60 16.10 1.57 -20.03
CA MET A 60 15.75 2.22 -21.28
C MET A 60 15.77 3.75 -21.10
N SER A 61 16.15 4.48 -22.15
CA SER A 61 16.06 5.92 -22.13
C SER A 61 14.60 6.37 -22.07
N ASP A 62 14.34 7.55 -21.50
CA ASP A 62 12.99 8.13 -21.46
C ASP A 62 12.36 8.24 -22.86
N SER A 63 13.17 8.53 -23.88
CA SER A 63 12.72 8.58 -25.27
C SER A 63 12.28 7.23 -25.81
N ASP A 64 13.00 6.15 -25.49
CA ASP A 64 12.66 4.80 -25.94
C ASP A 64 11.37 4.32 -25.27
N ILE A 65 11.23 4.58 -23.96
CA ILE A 65 10.02 4.30 -23.19
C ILE A 65 8.82 5.03 -23.81
N GLN A 66 8.97 6.33 -24.09
CA GLN A 66 7.88 7.13 -24.64
C GLN A 66 7.46 6.67 -26.05
N SER A 67 8.44 6.24 -26.87
CA SER A 67 8.18 5.66 -28.19
C SER A 67 7.38 4.37 -28.08
N GLU A 68 7.76 3.46 -27.18
CA GLU A 68 7.06 2.19 -26.96
C GLU A 68 5.62 2.39 -26.45
N ILE A 69 5.42 3.31 -25.50
CA ILE A 69 4.09 3.70 -25.01
C ILE A 69 3.21 4.21 -26.15
N ASN A 70 3.75 5.04 -27.04
CA ASN A 70 3.00 5.58 -28.17
C ASN A 70 2.58 4.48 -29.15
N LEU A 71 3.46 3.53 -29.44
CA LEU A 71 3.16 2.38 -30.29
C LEU A 71 2.02 1.53 -29.70
N LEU A 72 2.05 1.27 -28.40
CA LEU A 72 0.98 0.50 -27.73
C LEU A 72 -0.34 1.26 -27.70
N ARG A 73 -0.31 2.58 -27.46
CA ARG A 73 -1.52 3.43 -27.51
C ARG A 73 -2.13 3.48 -28.90
N ALA A 74 -1.30 3.58 -29.95
CA ALA A 74 -1.74 3.55 -31.34
C ALA A 74 -2.40 2.20 -31.68
N LYS A 75 -1.76 1.08 -31.32
CA LYS A 75 -2.35 -0.27 -31.48
C LYS A 75 -3.68 -0.43 -30.75
N ARG A 76 -3.80 0.12 -29.53
CA ARG A 76 -5.06 0.10 -28.78
C ARG A 76 -6.15 0.90 -29.50
N CYS A 77 -5.82 2.11 -29.97
CA CYS A 77 -6.76 2.95 -30.72
C CYS A 77 -7.22 2.29 -32.02
N GLU A 78 -6.31 1.63 -32.75
CA GLU A 78 -6.64 0.85 -33.95
C GLU A 78 -7.53 -0.37 -33.65
N SER A 79 -7.33 -1.01 -32.49
CA SER A 79 -8.18 -2.12 -32.05
C SER A 79 -9.59 -1.67 -31.61
N GLU A 80 -9.70 -0.49 -31.00
CA GLU A 80 -10.97 0.09 -30.54
C GLU A 80 -11.76 0.77 -31.68
N SER A 81 -11.07 1.28 -32.72
CA SER A 81 -11.68 1.84 -33.94
C SER A 81 -12.08 0.76 -34.95
N ARG A 82 -11.80 -0.51 -34.67
CA ARG A 82 -12.33 -1.69 -35.38
C ARG A 82 -13.57 -2.21 -34.65
N CYS A 83 -14.53 -1.34 -34.40
CA CYS A 83 -15.95 -1.61 -34.14
C CYS A 83 -16.78 -0.50 -34.79
#